data_AF-A0A1I2CJF8-F1
#
_entry.id   AF-A0A1I2CJF8-F1
#
_cell.length_a   1.000
_cell.length_b   1.000
_cell.length_c   1.000
_cell.angle_alpha   90.00
_cell.angle_beta   90.00
_cell.angle_gamma   90.00
#
_symmetry.space_group_name_H-M   'P 1'
#
loop_
_entity.id
_entity.type
_entity.pdbx_description
1 polymer ?
#
loop_
_entity_poly.entity_id
_entity_poly.type
_entity_poly.pdbx_seq_one_letter_code
_entity_poly.pdbx_strand_id
1 'polypeptide(L)'
;MTERRTTGHLDWTCAASLMPVSAPAQAGPQGALVPDTLHDCDQIAVVYDKGDTPPEITIREVSGSVHTVLANGIAVAVVARASGPAPTVDDVLLVERSC
;
A
#
# COMPACT_ATOMS: atom_id res chain seq x y z
N MET A 1 8.37 8.00 -35.96
CA MET A 1 8.84 8.90 -34.90
C MET A 1 8.94 8.07 -33.62
N THR A 2 10.14 7.95 -33.11
CA THR A 2 10.62 6.91 -32.18
C THR A 2 10.06 7.08 -30.76
N GLU A 3 9.97 5.94 -30.07
CA GLU A 3 9.49 5.68 -28.71
C GLU A 3 9.97 6.64 -27.63
N ARG A 4 9.11 6.90 -26.63
CA ARG A 4 9.51 6.94 -25.21
C ARG A 4 8.42 6.28 -24.36
N ARG A 5 8.63 4.99 -24.08
CA ARG A 5 8.13 4.33 -22.88
C ARG A 5 8.70 5.07 -21.67
N THR A 6 7.86 5.53 -20.77
CA THR A 6 8.30 5.87 -19.41
C THR A 6 7.12 5.58 -18.51
N THR A 7 7.00 4.32 -18.11
CA THR A 7 6.37 3.94 -16.85
C THR A 7 7.11 4.75 -15.79
N GLY A 8 6.55 5.92 -15.44
CA GLY A 8 7.14 6.81 -14.45
C GLY A 8 7.20 6.04 -13.15
N HIS A 9 8.39 5.63 -12.74
CA HIS A 9 8.65 5.05 -11.44
C HIS A 9 8.29 6.14 -10.42
N LEU A 10 7.05 6.12 -9.93
CA LEU A 10 6.58 7.03 -8.90
C LEU A 10 7.49 6.82 -7.68
N ASP A 11 8.22 7.87 -7.31
CA ASP A 11 9.17 7.84 -6.21
C ASP A 11 8.41 8.06 -4.89
N TRP A 12 8.06 6.96 -4.24
CA TRP A 12 7.27 6.94 -3.01
C TRP A 12 8.12 7.11 -1.74
N THR A 13 9.43 7.39 -1.86
CA THR A 13 10.33 7.55 -0.70
C THR A 13 9.87 8.64 0.28
N CYS A 14 9.09 9.62 -0.18
CA CYS A 14 8.54 10.70 0.65
C CYS A 14 7.12 10.44 1.19
N ALA A 15 6.48 9.32 0.84
CA ALA A 15 5.08 9.07 1.21
C ALA A 15 4.89 8.87 2.73
N ALA A 16 5.93 8.41 3.43
CA ALA A 16 5.93 8.31 4.89
C ALA A 16 5.69 9.67 5.59
N SER A 17 6.15 10.77 4.98
CA SER A 17 5.96 12.13 5.49
C SER A 17 4.50 12.63 5.40
N LEU A 18 3.62 11.88 4.72
CA LEU A 18 2.19 12.17 4.61
C LEU A 18 1.36 11.50 5.73
N MET A 19 1.98 10.70 6.59
CA MET A 19 1.27 10.07 7.71
C MET A 19 0.80 11.13 8.73
N PRO A 20 -0.43 11.03 9.24
CA PRO A 20 -0.94 11.98 10.24
C PRO A 20 -0.03 12.02 11.47
N VAL A 21 0.51 13.20 11.77
CA VAL A 21 1.40 13.49 12.92
C VAL A 21 0.76 13.12 14.28
N SER A 22 -0.55 12.91 14.33
CA SER A 22 -1.35 12.78 15.56
C SER A 22 -1.60 11.34 16.01
N ALA A 23 -1.26 10.31 15.21
CA ALA A 23 -1.26 8.94 15.72
C ALA A 23 0.07 8.73 16.46
N PRO A 24 0.08 8.25 17.72
CA PRO A 24 1.34 7.79 18.32
C PRO A 24 1.97 6.83 17.32
N ALA A 25 3.27 7.00 17.04
CA ALA A 25 4.02 6.13 16.14
C ALA A 25 3.91 4.70 16.68
N GLN A 26 2.87 3.98 16.26
CA GLN A 26 2.72 2.59 16.59
C GLN A 26 3.82 1.87 15.84
N ALA A 27 4.70 1.24 16.61
CA ALA A 27 5.75 0.40 16.05
C ALA A 27 5.10 -0.66 15.15
N GLY A 28 5.72 -0.88 13.98
CA GLY A 28 5.25 -1.86 13.02
C GLY A 28 4.45 -1.30 11.83
N PRO A 29 3.98 -2.19 10.96
CA PRO A 29 3.46 -1.83 9.65
C PRO A 29 2.11 -1.13 9.73
N GLN A 30 1.93 -0.10 8.90
CA GLN A 30 0.70 0.68 8.81
C GLN A 30 0.20 0.73 7.37
N GLY A 31 -1.12 0.62 7.19
CA GLY A 31 -1.77 0.77 5.89
C GLY A 31 -2.16 2.21 5.60
N ALA A 32 -2.04 2.63 4.34
CA ALA A 32 -2.59 3.88 3.81
C ALA A 32 -3.23 3.63 2.44
N LEU A 33 -4.26 4.41 2.11
CA LEU A 33 -4.82 4.45 0.76
C LEU A 33 -4.11 5.52 -0.05
N VAL A 34 -3.68 5.16 -1.24
CA VAL A 34 -2.99 6.03 -2.19
C VAL A 34 -3.90 6.19 -3.41
N PRO A 35 -4.47 7.38 -3.63
CA PRO A 35 -5.31 7.62 -4.79
C PRO A 35 -4.52 7.43 -6.09
N ASP A 36 -4.96 6.52 -6.96
CA ASP A 36 -4.45 6.43 -8.33
C ASP A 36 -5.45 7.07 -9.29
N THR A 37 -5.20 8.34 -9.62
CA THR A 37 -6.06 9.10 -10.53
C THR A 37 -5.95 8.65 -11.99
N LEU A 38 -4.99 7.78 -12.34
CA LEU A 38 -4.77 7.29 -13.69
C LEU A 38 -5.54 6.00 -13.99
N HIS A 39 -5.73 5.14 -12.99
CA HIS A 39 -6.29 3.80 -13.20
C HIS A 39 -7.68 3.56 -12.59
N ASP A 40 -8.33 4.59 -12.02
CA ASP A 40 -9.63 4.47 -11.33
C ASP A 40 -9.65 3.36 -10.26
N CYS A 41 -8.49 3.08 -9.68
CA CYS A 41 -8.31 2.10 -8.62
C CYS A 41 -7.30 2.60 -7.58
N ASP A 42 -7.76 2.86 -6.36
CA ASP A 42 -6.86 3.26 -5.28
C ASP A 42 -5.84 2.14 -4.98
N GLN A 43 -4.58 2.52 -4.83
CA GLN A 43 -3.50 1.64 -4.40
C GLN A 43 -3.41 1.61 -2.87
N ILE A 44 -2.80 0.55 -2.33
CA ILE A 44 -2.63 0.39 -0.89
C ILE A 44 -1.14 0.51 -0.58
N ALA A 45 -0.75 1.47 0.25
CA ALA A 45 0.61 1.55 0.76
C ALA A 45 0.72 0.87 2.12
N VAL A 46 1.74 0.04 2.30
CA VAL A 46 2.15 -0.48 3.59
C VAL A 46 3.46 0.18 3.98
N VAL A 47 3.40 1.00 5.02
CA VAL A 47 4.53 1.74 5.55
C VAL A 47 5.17 0.94 6.68
N TYR A 48 6.48 0.70 6.60
CA TYR A 48 7.25 -0.04 7.60
C TYR A 48 8.44 0.78 8.12
N ASP A 49 8.94 0.41 9.29
CA ASP A 49 10.02 1.12 9.97
C ASP A 49 11.36 1.00 9.21
N LYS A 50 12.14 2.09 9.25
CA LYS A 50 13.43 2.12 8.58
C LYS A 50 14.42 1.14 9.19
N GLY A 51 15.08 0.36 8.33
CA GLY A 51 16.04 -0.65 8.76
C GLY A 51 15.43 -1.98 9.20
N ASP A 52 14.08 -2.08 9.25
CA ASP A 52 13.40 -3.35 9.39
C ASP A 52 13.35 -4.08 8.04
N THR A 53 13.26 -5.41 8.10
CA THR A 53 13.00 -6.23 6.90
C THR A 53 11.63 -5.85 6.34
N PRO A 54 11.50 -5.60 5.02
CA PRO A 54 10.21 -5.35 4.39
C PRO A 54 9.21 -6.48 4.74
N PRO A 55 7.98 -6.16 5.14
CA PRO A 55 7.03 -7.17 5.58
C PRO A 55 6.56 -8.06 4.44
N GLU A 56 6.29 -9.33 4.74
CA GLU A 56 5.57 -10.22 3.82
C GLU A 56 4.12 -9.75 3.71
N ILE A 57 3.68 -9.50 2.48
CA ILE A 57 2.30 -9.09 2.20
C ILE A 57 1.47 -10.30 1.80
N THR A 58 0.32 -10.47 2.44
CA THR A 58 -0.68 -11.46 2.07
C THR A 58 -2.03 -10.76 1.92
N ILE A 59 -2.79 -11.15 0.90
CA ILE A 59 -4.18 -10.71 0.74
C ILE A 59 -5.09 -11.90 1.00
N ARG A 60 -6.05 -11.73 1.91
CA ARG A 60 -7.04 -12.75 2.25
C ARG A 60 -8.44 -12.26 1.94
N GLU A 61 -9.16 -13.00 1.12
CA GLU A 61 -10.61 -12.82 0.98
C GLU A 61 -11.29 -13.22 2.29
N VAL A 62 -12.10 -12.33 2.85
CA VAL A 62 -12.87 -12.57 4.07
C VAL A 62 -14.34 -12.78 3.76
N SER A 63 -14.88 -12.06 2.76
CA SER A 63 -16.27 -12.22 2.33
C SER A 63 -16.50 -11.63 0.94
N GLY A 64 -16.38 -12.45 -0.10
CA GLY A 64 -16.71 -12.09 -1.48
C GLY A 64 -15.91 -10.91 -2.01
N SER A 65 -16.44 -9.70 -1.82
CA SER A 65 -15.78 -8.46 -2.24
C SER A 65 -14.94 -7.80 -1.14
N VAL A 66 -14.89 -8.37 0.06
CA VAL A 66 -14.08 -7.86 1.18
C VAL A 66 -12.77 -8.63 1.29
N HIS A 67 -11.66 -7.90 1.17
CA HIS A 67 -10.30 -8.43 1.23
C HIS A 67 -9.55 -7.75 2.38
N THR A 68 -8.73 -8.51 3.09
CA THR A 68 -7.83 -7.99 4.13
C THR A 68 -6.40 -8.05 3.62
N VAL A 69 -5.68 -6.94 3.72
CA VAL A 69 -4.23 -6.88 3.51
C VAL A 69 -3.56 -7.13 4.84
N LEU A 70 -2.67 -8.12 4.86
CA LEU A 70 -1.87 -8.49 6.01
C LEU A 70 -0.39 -8.19 5.74
N ALA A 71 0.27 -7.61 6.72
CA ALA A 71 1.72 -7.45 6.77
C ALA A 71 2.27 -8.34 7.89
N ASN A 72 3.07 -9.36 7.55
CA ASN A 72 3.53 -10.40 8.49
C ASN A 72 2.38 -11.03 9.32
N GLY A 73 1.22 -11.24 8.68
CA GLY A 73 0.03 -11.78 9.33
C GLY A 73 -0.78 -10.79 10.17
N ILE A 74 -0.37 -9.52 10.26
CA ILE A 74 -1.11 -8.45 10.95
C ILE A 74 -1.99 -7.71 9.93
N ALA A 75 -3.29 -7.60 10.18
CA ALA A 75 -4.20 -6.87 9.31
C ALA A 75 -3.88 -5.35 9.34
N VAL A 76 -3.52 -4.79 8.18
CA VAL A 76 -3.15 -3.37 8.03
C VAL A 76 -4.14 -2.57 7.19
N ALA A 77 -4.93 -3.24 6.35
CA ALA A 77 -6.04 -2.63 5.61
C ALA A 77 -7.16 -3.63 5.34
N VAL A 78 -8.39 -3.13 5.25
CA VAL A 78 -9.56 -3.89 4.77
C VAL A 78 -10.12 -3.13 3.57
N VAL A 79 -10.21 -3.81 2.44
CA VAL A 79 -10.71 -3.27 1.18
C VAL A 79 -12.02 -3.96 0.84
N ALA A 80 -13.10 -3.19 0.82
CA ALA A 80 -14.37 -3.62 0.27
C ALA A 80 -14.49 -3.05 -1.15
N ARG A 81 -14.42 -3.92 -2.16
CA ARG A 81 -14.58 -3.48 -3.55
C ARG A 81 -16.07 -3.39 -3.92
N ALA A 82 -16.45 -2.32 -4.60
CA ALA A 82 -17.78 -2.22 -5.22
C ALA A 82 -17.79 -2.80 -6.64
N SER A 83 -16.68 -2.67 -7.36
CA SER A 83 -16.44 -3.13 -8.73
C SER A 83 -14.93 -3.34 -8.97
N GLY A 84 -14.54 -3.92 -10.11
CA GLY A 84 -13.13 -4.14 -10.46
C GLY A 84 -12.55 -5.50 -10.01
N PRO A 85 -11.28 -5.80 -10.34
CA PRO A 85 -10.60 -7.04 -9.94
C PRO A 85 -10.37 -7.10 -8.42
N ALA A 86 -10.02 -8.29 -7.91
CA ALA A 86 -9.65 -8.43 -6.51
C ALA A 86 -8.24 -7.86 -6.34
N PRO A 87 -7.93 -7.16 -5.22
CA PRO A 87 -6.58 -6.66 -5.00
C PRO A 87 -5.60 -7.84 -4.92
N THR A 88 -4.45 -7.64 -5.52
CA THR A 88 -3.32 -8.55 -5.55
C THR A 88 -2.14 -7.96 -4.79
N VAL A 89 -1.15 -8.80 -4.46
CA VAL A 89 0.04 -8.33 -3.73
C VAL A 89 0.80 -7.27 -4.52
N ASP A 90 0.75 -7.33 -5.86
CA ASP A 90 1.39 -6.36 -6.75
C ASP A 90 0.74 -4.97 -6.70
N ASP A 91 -0.50 -4.87 -6.18
CA ASP A 91 -1.22 -3.60 -5.97
C ASP A 91 -0.83 -2.91 -4.65
N VAL A 92 0.08 -3.53 -3.87
CA VAL A 92 0.53 -3.03 -2.57
C VAL A 92 1.92 -2.40 -2.69
N LEU A 93 2.00 -1.11 -2.37
CA LEU A 93 3.24 -0.34 -2.34
C LEU A 93 3.92 -0.49 -0.98
N LEU A 94 5.15 -0.99 -0.95
CA LEU A 94 5.98 -1.00 0.27
C LEU A 94 6.73 0.32 0.39
N VAL A 95 6.58 0.99 1.53
CA VAL A 95 7.19 2.30 1.81
C VAL A 95 7.96 2.25 3.11
N GLU A 96 9.25 2.56 3.07
CA GLU A 96 10.07 2.69 4.28
C GLU A 96 9.87 4.08 4.91
N ARG A 97 9.75 4.16 6.25
CA ARG A 97 9.66 5.45 6.97
C ARG A 97 10.94 6.27 6.78
N SER A 98 10.78 7.56 6.48
CA SER A 98 11.86 8.53 6.58
C SER A 98 12.04 8.92 8.05
N CYS A 99 13.26 8.85 8.58
CA CYS A 99 13.60 9.31 9.92
C CYS A 99 13.84 10.82 10.00
#